data_AF-A0A7T0KE25-F1
#
_entry.id   AF-A0A7T0KE25-F1
#
_cell.length_a   1.000
_cell.length_b   1.000
_cell.length_c   1.000
_cell.angle_alpha   90.00
_cell.angle_beta   90.00
_cell.angle_gamma   90.00
#
_symmetry.space_group_name_H-M   'P 1'
#
loop_
_entity.id
_entity.type
_entity.pdbx_description
1 polymer ?
#
loop_
_entity_poly.entity_id
_entity_poly.type
_entity_poly.pdbx_seq_one_letter_code
_entity_poly.pdbx_strand_id
1 'polypeptide(L)'
;MNGGNFPGIRTKHHVSHEWERATALRRLHQGNLRREDVCDADFLLRAAARHHGVDSPRPCPVCQAPARVTLWIFGDALGRRAGSARPPQEVAQIARELAATAGAAAQEFTVHAVEVCPTCRWNHLLETATVY
;
A
#
# COMPACT_ATOMS: atom_id res chain seq x y z
N MET A 1 -10.64 -10.59 13.73
CA MET A 1 -9.34 -9.98 14.08
C MET A 1 -9.17 -8.76 13.18
N ASN A 2 -9.23 -7.56 13.75
CA ASN A 2 -9.21 -6.30 13.01
C ASN A 2 -7.79 -6.01 12.47
N GLY A 3 -7.43 -6.67 11.37
CA GLY A 3 -6.14 -6.50 10.68
C GLY A 3 -6.29 -5.53 9.51
N GLY A 4 -6.30 -4.22 9.79
CA GLY A 4 -6.20 -3.20 8.74
C GLY A 4 -4.83 -3.26 8.06
N ASN A 5 -4.68 -2.64 6.90
CA ASN A 5 -3.41 -2.67 6.14
C ASN A 5 -2.28 -1.88 6.82
N PHE A 6 -2.54 -1.19 7.93
CA PHE A 6 -1.60 -0.30 8.63
C PHE A 6 -1.34 -0.76 10.09
N PRO A 7 -0.74 -1.94 10.31
CA PRO A 7 -0.53 -2.47 11.66
C PRO A 7 0.42 -1.58 12.47
N GLY A 8 -0.02 -1.17 13.67
CA GLY A 8 0.80 -0.37 14.59
C GLY A 8 0.94 1.11 14.20
N ILE A 9 0.15 1.61 13.24
CA ILE A 9 0.18 3.00 12.78
C ILE A 9 -1.16 3.65 13.11
N ARG A 10 -1.13 4.80 13.79
CA ARG A 10 -2.34 5.58 14.04
C ARG A 10 -2.78 6.26 12.75
N THR A 11 -4.01 5.99 12.35
CA THR A 11 -4.56 6.42 11.06
C THR A 11 -5.99 6.95 11.22
N LYS A 12 -6.39 7.84 10.32
CA LYS A 12 -7.74 8.41 10.17
C LYS A 12 -8.06 8.60 8.68
N HIS A 13 -9.31 8.97 8.36
CA HIS A 13 -9.76 9.23 6.98
C HIS A 13 -9.50 8.05 6.03
N HIS A 14 -9.91 6.85 6.44
CA HIS A 14 -9.71 5.63 5.67
C HIS A 14 -10.57 5.61 4.40
N VAL A 15 -9.97 5.26 3.28
CA VAL A 15 -10.66 4.97 2.02
C VAL A 15 -10.26 3.56 1.57
N SER A 16 -11.24 2.66 1.47
CA SER A 16 -11.02 1.32 0.93
C SER A 16 -11.19 1.31 -0.59
N HIS A 17 -10.34 0.56 -1.26
CA HIS A 17 -10.35 0.38 -2.72
C HIS A 17 -10.69 -1.06 -3.14
N GLU A 18 -11.35 -1.82 -2.25
CA GLU A 18 -11.77 -3.21 -2.53
C GLU A 18 -12.85 -3.27 -3.62
N TRP A 19 -13.65 -2.22 -3.82
CA TRP A 19 -14.66 -2.20 -4.87
C TRP A 19 -14.02 -2.06 -6.27
N GLU A 20 -13.02 -1.19 -6.42
CA GLU A 20 -12.22 -1.07 -7.64
C GLU A 20 -11.48 -2.38 -7.90
N ARG A 21 -10.91 -2.98 -6.85
CA ARG A 21 -10.22 -4.28 -6.93
C ARG A 21 -11.13 -5.37 -7.48
N ALA A 22 -12.31 -5.53 -6.87
CA ALA A 22 -13.28 -6.51 -7.29
C ALA A 22 -13.77 -6.25 -8.72
N THR A 23 -13.90 -4.98 -9.12
CA THR A 23 -14.31 -4.60 -10.47
C THR A 23 -13.23 -4.93 -11.51
N ALA A 24 -11.97 -4.62 -11.25
CA ALA A 24 -10.84 -4.99 -12.11
C ALA A 24 -10.78 -6.51 -12.30
N LEU A 25 -10.92 -7.27 -11.21
CA LEU A 25 -10.96 -8.73 -11.28
C LEU A 25 -12.16 -9.24 -12.08
N ARG A 26 -13.38 -8.73 -11.85
CA ARG A 26 -14.55 -9.16 -12.65
C ARG A 26 -14.34 -8.90 -14.14
N ARG A 27 -13.81 -7.73 -14.50
CA ARG A 27 -13.50 -7.38 -15.90
C ARG A 27 -12.43 -8.29 -16.51
N LEU A 28 -11.39 -8.63 -15.75
CA LEU A 28 -10.38 -9.60 -16.18
C LEU A 28 -10.99 -10.98 -16.45
N HIS A 29 -11.81 -11.49 -15.52
CA HIS A 29 -12.47 -12.80 -15.68
C HIS A 29 -13.46 -12.84 -16.85
N GLN A 30 -14.09 -11.70 -17.17
CA GLN A 30 -14.99 -11.56 -18.33
C GLN A 30 -14.26 -11.33 -19.66
N GLY A 31 -12.93 -11.18 -19.65
CA GLY A 31 -12.14 -10.86 -20.86
C GLY A 31 -12.22 -9.39 -21.29
N ASN A 32 -12.83 -8.52 -20.49
CA ASN A 32 -12.97 -7.08 -20.74
C ASN A 32 -11.71 -6.26 -20.33
N LEU A 33 -10.75 -6.92 -19.70
CA LEU A 33 -9.40 -6.44 -19.45
C LEU A 33 -8.44 -7.57 -19.77
N ARG A 34 -7.32 -7.26 -20.42
CA ARG A 34 -6.29 -8.26 -20.66
C ARG A 34 -5.42 -8.38 -19.43
N ARG A 35 -4.73 -9.52 -19.31
CA ARG A 35 -3.85 -9.79 -18.17
C ARG A 35 -2.77 -8.72 -18.07
N GLU A 36 -2.17 -8.31 -19.18
CA GLU A 36 -1.13 -7.29 -19.24
C GLU A 36 -1.59 -5.90 -18.78
N ASP A 37 -2.89 -5.59 -18.84
CA ASP A 37 -3.45 -4.31 -18.41
C ASP A 37 -3.57 -4.20 -16.87
N VAL A 38 -3.48 -5.32 -16.16
CA VAL A 38 -3.57 -5.39 -14.69
C VAL A 38 -2.35 -6.05 -14.03
N CYS A 39 -1.51 -6.71 -14.85
CA CYS A 39 -0.25 -7.33 -14.48
C CYS A 39 0.92 -6.46 -14.98
N ASP A 40 0.87 -5.19 -14.60
CA ASP A 40 1.69 -4.10 -15.09
C ASP A 40 2.58 -3.49 -14.00
N ALA A 41 2.65 -4.09 -12.81
CA ALA A 41 3.51 -3.59 -11.73
C ALA A 41 4.96 -3.43 -12.22
N ASP A 42 5.43 -2.18 -12.17
CA ASP A 42 6.74 -1.81 -12.67
C ASP A 42 7.87 -2.36 -11.78
N PHE A 43 9.11 -2.03 -12.14
CA PHE A 43 10.27 -2.49 -11.38
C PHE A 43 10.30 -1.91 -9.95
N LEU A 44 9.83 -0.68 -9.73
CA LEU A 44 9.85 -0.01 -8.43
C LEU A 44 8.83 -0.64 -7.47
N LEU A 45 7.59 -0.85 -7.92
CA LEU A 45 6.55 -1.54 -7.16
C LEU A 45 7.00 -2.93 -6.75
N ARG A 46 7.62 -3.68 -7.67
CA ARG A 46 8.10 -5.04 -7.39
C ARG A 46 9.31 -5.05 -6.47
N ALA A 47 10.24 -4.11 -6.61
CA ALA A 47 11.37 -3.97 -5.70
C ALA A 47 10.89 -3.61 -4.29
N ALA A 48 10.01 -2.62 -4.17
CA ALA A 48 9.41 -2.22 -2.91
C ALA A 48 8.65 -3.36 -2.24
N ALA A 49 7.88 -4.15 -2.99
CA ALA A 49 7.20 -5.33 -2.48
C ALA A 49 8.14 -6.40 -1.92
N ARG A 50 9.32 -6.58 -2.53
CA ARG A 50 10.34 -7.53 -2.07
C ARG A 50 11.08 -7.04 -0.83
N HIS A 51 11.39 -5.74 -0.74
CA HIS A 51 12.26 -5.19 0.31
C HIS A 51 11.50 -4.58 1.49
N HIS A 52 10.31 -4.03 1.27
CA HIS A 52 9.53 -3.28 2.25
C HIS A 52 8.11 -3.85 2.46
N GLY A 53 7.64 -4.70 1.53
CA GLY A 53 6.32 -5.30 1.64
C GLY A 53 6.25 -6.33 2.76
N VAL A 54 5.04 -6.56 3.28
CA VAL A 54 4.70 -7.66 4.20
C VAL A 54 3.88 -8.72 3.46
N ASP A 55 3.77 -9.93 4.01
CA ASP A 55 2.93 -10.96 3.40
C ASP A 55 1.46 -10.53 3.34
N SER A 56 0.87 -10.66 2.14
CA SER A 56 -0.57 -10.52 1.99
C SER A 56 -1.26 -11.72 2.64
N PRO A 57 -2.39 -11.53 3.35
CA PRO A 57 -3.18 -12.64 3.88
C PRO A 57 -3.91 -13.42 2.78
N ARG A 58 -3.96 -12.89 1.56
CA ARG A 58 -4.59 -13.51 0.38
C ARG A 58 -3.53 -13.77 -0.70
N PRO A 59 -3.59 -14.90 -1.42
CA PRO A 59 -2.74 -15.12 -2.59
C PRO A 59 -3.07 -14.11 -3.70
N CYS A 60 -2.16 -14.00 -4.68
CA CYS A 60 -2.39 -13.19 -5.86
C CYS A 60 -3.67 -13.64 -6.59
N PRO A 61 -4.63 -12.75 -6.86
CA PRO A 61 -5.89 -13.14 -7.47
C PRO A 61 -5.75 -13.60 -8.93
N VAL A 62 -4.61 -13.30 -9.58
CA VAL A 62 -4.36 -13.58 -11.00
C VAL A 62 -3.52 -14.83 -11.26
N CYS A 63 -2.64 -15.20 -10.32
CA CYS A 63 -1.73 -16.34 -10.51
C CYS A 63 -1.61 -17.26 -9.29
N GLN A 64 -2.33 -16.96 -8.20
CA GLN A 64 -2.35 -17.72 -6.95
C GLN A 64 -1.00 -17.82 -6.20
N ALA A 65 0.09 -17.26 -6.74
CA ALA A 65 1.35 -17.14 -6.02
C ALA A 65 1.25 -16.16 -4.83
N PRO A 66 2.18 -16.21 -3.86
CA PRO A 66 2.23 -15.26 -2.76
C PRO A 66 2.25 -13.79 -3.25
N ALA A 67 1.45 -12.95 -2.59
CA ALA A 67 1.41 -11.51 -2.83
C ALA A 67 1.95 -10.77 -1.60
N ARG A 68 2.36 -9.52 -1.79
CA ARG A 68 2.91 -8.66 -0.75
C ARG A 68 2.08 -7.39 -0.64
N VAL A 69 1.93 -6.83 0.55
CA VAL A 69 1.35 -5.49 0.76
C VAL A 69 2.48 -4.53 1.10
N THR A 70 2.59 -3.45 0.34
CA THR A 70 3.64 -2.43 0.47
C THR A 70 3.01 -1.10 0.87
N LEU A 71 3.59 -0.42 1.86
CA LEU A 71 3.12 0.91 2.27
C LEU A 71 3.93 1.99 1.58
N TRP A 72 3.25 2.95 0.96
CA TRP A 72 3.84 4.13 0.33
C TRP A 72 3.40 5.37 1.07
N ILE A 73 4.32 6.27 1.39
CA ILE A 73 4.05 7.46 2.20
C ILE A 73 4.19 8.74 1.39
N PHE A 74 3.27 9.70 1.58
CA PHE A 74 3.19 10.95 0.84
C PHE A 74 2.83 12.12 1.77
N GLY A 75 3.34 13.31 1.49
CA GLY A 75 3.03 14.52 2.26
C GLY A 75 4.27 15.38 2.51
N ASP A 76 4.07 16.69 2.63
CA ASP A 76 5.16 17.67 2.68
C ASP A 76 6.04 17.52 3.93
N ALA A 77 5.45 17.11 5.06
CA ALA A 77 6.16 16.88 6.31
C ALA A 77 7.25 15.79 6.21
N LEU A 78 7.17 14.91 5.20
CA LEU A 78 8.13 13.83 5.00
C LEU A 78 9.43 14.28 4.32
N GLY A 79 9.45 15.47 3.70
CA GLY A 79 10.59 15.95 2.91
C GLY A 79 11.08 14.89 1.91
N ARG A 80 12.36 14.53 1.97
CA ARG A 80 12.98 13.52 1.07
C ARG A 80 12.40 12.12 1.19
N ARG A 81 11.60 11.82 2.23
CA ARG A 81 10.97 10.50 2.43
C ARG A 81 9.65 10.38 1.66
N ALA A 82 9.06 11.48 1.18
CA ALA A 82 7.81 11.47 0.42
C ALA A 82 7.96 10.65 -0.89
N GLY A 83 6.93 9.90 -1.25
CA GLY A 83 6.92 9.05 -2.43
C GLY A 83 7.75 7.78 -2.32
N SER A 84 8.11 7.36 -1.10
CA SER A 84 8.90 6.13 -0.87
C SER A 84 8.07 5.03 -0.21
N ALA A 85 8.46 3.78 -0.48
CA ALA A 85 7.92 2.62 0.18
C ALA A 85 8.63 2.35 1.52
N ARG A 86 7.88 1.93 2.53
CA ARG A 86 8.38 1.68 3.89
C ARG A 86 7.69 0.47 4.53
N PRO A 87 8.40 -0.34 5.34
CA PRO A 87 7.75 -1.35 6.17
C PRO A 87 6.88 -0.67 7.25
N PRO A 88 5.82 -1.33 7.76
CA PRO A 88 4.90 -0.73 8.73
C PRO A 88 5.57 -0.16 9.98
N GLN A 89 6.61 -0.84 10.46
CA GLN A 89 7.39 -0.43 11.64
C GLN A 89 8.09 0.92 11.42
N GLU A 90 8.62 1.14 10.22
CA GLU A 90 9.30 2.39 9.85
C GLU A 90 8.30 3.52 9.64
N VAL A 91 7.12 3.24 9.08
CA VAL A 91 6.04 4.24 9.00
C VAL A 91 5.60 4.69 10.39
N ALA A 92 5.44 3.75 11.33
CA ALA A 92 5.11 4.08 12.72
C ALA A 92 6.22 4.88 13.41
N GLN A 93 7.48 4.61 13.09
CA GLN A 93 8.62 5.38 13.59
C GLN A 93 8.63 6.81 13.05
N ILE A 94 8.42 6.99 11.74
CA ILE A 94 8.32 8.32 11.11
C ILE A 94 7.17 9.12 11.72
N ALA A 95 6.01 8.51 11.98
CA ALA A 95 4.89 9.17 12.63
C ALA A 95 5.27 9.70 14.03
N ARG A 96 5.97 8.90 14.84
CA ARG A 96 6.46 9.32 16.15
C ARG A 96 7.49 10.44 16.06
N GLU A 97 8.41 10.39 15.10
CA GLU A 97 9.41 11.44 14.87
C GLU A 97 8.73 12.78 14.57
N LEU A 98 7.80 12.79 13.61
CA LEU A 98 7.08 14.00 13.22
C LEU A 98 6.24 14.55 14.38
N ALA A 99 5.54 13.68 15.11
CA ALA A 99 4.78 14.08 16.30
C ALA A 99 5.66 14.71 17.40
N ALA A 100 6.90 14.23 17.56
CA ALA A 100 7.84 14.77 18.54
C ALA A 100 8.42 16.13 18.12
N THR A 101 8.56 16.40 16.82
CA THR A 101 9.18 17.64 16.32
C THR A 101 8.22 18.78 16.07
N ALA A 102 6.92 18.52 15.99
CA ALA A 102 5.98 19.46 15.38
C ALA A 102 5.30 20.48 16.33
N GLY A 103 5.70 20.56 17.61
CA GLY A 103 5.10 21.52 18.54
C GLY A 103 3.57 21.35 18.66
N ALA A 104 2.80 22.45 18.56
CA ALA A 104 1.34 22.42 18.68
C ALA A 104 0.59 21.94 17.41
N ALA A 105 1.28 21.77 16.27
CA ALA A 105 0.65 21.35 15.01
C ALA A 105 1.10 19.92 14.66
N ALA A 106 0.20 18.93 14.76
CA ALA A 106 0.52 17.58 14.34
C ALA A 106 0.81 17.55 12.82
N GLN A 107 1.99 17.04 12.44
CA GLN A 107 2.37 16.87 11.05
C GLN A 107 1.79 15.58 10.50
N GLU A 108 0.82 15.71 9.61
CA GLU A 108 0.11 14.59 8.99
C GLU A 108 0.73 14.20 7.65
N PHE A 109 0.56 12.94 7.27
CA PHE A 109 0.96 12.44 5.96
C PHE A 109 0.05 11.28 5.52
N THR A 110 -0.09 11.08 4.21
CA THR A 110 -0.91 10.01 3.65
C THR A 110 -0.11 8.73 3.49
N VAL A 111 -0.73 7.59 3.77
CA VAL A 111 -0.18 6.26 3.54
C VAL A 111 -1.10 5.46 2.62
N HIS A 112 -0.51 4.82 1.61
CA HIS A 112 -1.19 3.97 0.63
C HIS A 112 -0.74 2.52 0.84
N ALA A 113 -1.66 1.60 1.08
CA ALA A 113 -1.40 0.17 1.09
C ALA A 113 -1.64 -0.41 -0.31
N VAL A 114 -0.60 -0.91 -0.95
CA VAL A 114 -0.66 -1.46 -2.31
C VAL A 114 -0.33 -2.95 -2.26
N GLU A 115 -1.24 -3.81 -2.73
CA GLU A 115 -0.90 -5.21 -2.97
C GLU A 115 -0.10 -5.34 -4.27
N VAL A 116 0.93 -6.19 -4.27
CA VAL A 116 1.81 -6.44 -5.41
C VAL A 116 2.14 -7.93 -5.45
N CYS A 117 2.04 -8.54 -6.62
CA CYS A 117 2.51 -9.90 -6.87
C CYS A 117 3.90 -9.85 -7.53
N PRO A 118 4.98 -10.30 -6.85
CA PRO A 118 6.32 -10.30 -7.44
C PRO A 118 6.45 -11.20 -8.69
N THR A 119 5.58 -12.22 -8.78
CA THR A 119 5.55 -13.25 -9.83
C THR A 119 4.89 -12.75 -11.11
N CYS A 120 3.59 -12.45 -11.06
CA CYS A 120 2.85 -12.06 -12.27
C CYS A 120 2.77 -10.57 -12.51
N ARG A 121 3.25 -9.73 -11.58
CA ARG A 121 3.18 -8.26 -11.63
C ARG A 121 1.76 -7.69 -11.47
N TRP A 122 0.81 -8.44 -10.93
CA TRP A 122 -0.43 -7.85 -10.42
C TRP A 122 -0.11 -6.77 -9.39
N ASN A 123 -0.79 -5.63 -9.45
CA ASN A 123 -0.82 -4.68 -8.35
C ASN A 123 -2.18 -4.02 -8.23
N HIS A 124 -2.55 -3.61 -7.01
CA HIS A 124 -3.78 -2.85 -6.78
C HIS A 124 -3.67 -2.05 -5.48
N LEU A 125 -4.18 -0.82 -5.47
CA LEU A 125 -4.30 -0.02 -4.24
C LEU A 125 -5.41 -0.62 -3.38
N LEU A 126 -5.12 -1.02 -2.15
CA LEU A 126 -6.10 -1.62 -1.24
C LEU A 126 -6.78 -0.59 -0.35
N GLU A 127 -5.99 0.34 0.18
CA GLU A 127 -6.46 1.27 1.20
C GLU A 127 -5.57 2.52 1.20
N THR A 128 -6.18 3.67 1.45
CA THR A 128 -5.46 4.91 1.79
C THR A 128 -5.94 5.42 3.14
N ALA A 129 -5.04 6.05 3.89
CA ALA A 129 -5.38 6.71 5.14
C ALA A 129 -4.41 7.86 5.43
N THR A 130 -4.79 8.72 6.37
CA THR A 130 -3.94 9.79 6.89
C THR A 130 -3.35 9.38 8.24
N VAL A 131 -2.03 9.44 8.35
CA VAL A 131 -1.26 9.26 9.59
C VAL A 131 -1.16 10.59 10.32
N TYR A 132 -1.29 10.57 11.64
CA TYR A 132 -1.32 11.75 12.51
C TYR A 132 -0.73 11.46 13.90
#